data_AF-A0AAV0ETT9-F1
#
_entry.id   AF-A0AAV0ETT9-F1
#
_cell.length_a   1.000
_cell.length_b   1.000
_cell.length_c   1.000
_cell.angle_alpha   90.00
_cell.angle_beta   90.00
_cell.angle_gamma   90.00
#
_symmetry.space_group_name_H-M   'P 1'
#
loop_
_entity.id
_entity.type
_entity.pdbx_description
1 polymer ?
#
loop_
_entity_poly.entity_id
_entity_poly.type
_entity_poly.pdbx_seq_one_letter_code
_entity_poly.pdbx_strand_id
1 'polypeptide(L)' 'MTIDEEFLTKTPRKTIMELKDSKEKILCVVLATINVVIDQEDWWYTACSCGKAVYPDSKMYFCEKCNRHIMNVIPRMLAG' A
#
# COMPACT_ATOMS: atom_id res chain seq x y z
N MET A 1 -12.99 -22.69 5.28
CA MET A 1 -11.95 -21.80 5.82
C MET A 1 -11.72 -20.72 4.78
N THR A 2 -11.83 -19.46 5.15
CA THR A 2 -11.59 -18.34 4.23
C THR A 2 -10.08 -18.17 3.97
N ILE A 3 -9.72 -17.44 2.91
CA ILE A 3 -8.30 -17.12 2.61
C ILE A 3 -7.65 -16.40 3.80
N ASP A 4 -8.39 -15.53 4.48
CA ASP A 4 -7.90 -14.80 5.65
C ASP A 4 -7.64 -15.73 6.84
N GLU A 5 -8.56 -16.66 7.12
CA GLU A 5 -8.38 -17.68 8.17
C GLU A 5 -7.19 -18.59 7.86
N GLU A 6 -7.03 -19.00 6.60
CA GLU A 6 -5.90 -19.80 6.15
C GLU A 6 -4.57 -19.05 6.32
N PHE A 7 -4.53 -17.76 5.95
CA PHE A 7 -3.36 -16.92 6.13
C PHE A 7 -2.98 -16.78 7.60
N LEU A 8 -3.96 -16.50 8.48
CA LEU A 8 -3.73 -16.34 9.92
C LEU A 8 -3.31 -17.64 10.62
N THR A 9 -3.70 -18.80 10.10
CA THR A 9 -3.37 -20.09 10.69
C THR A 9 -2.04 -20.64 10.19
N LYS A 10 -1.71 -20.46 8.91
CA LYS A 10 -0.50 -21.03 8.28
C LYS A 10 0.73 -20.13 8.37
N THR A 11 0.55 -18.81 8.47
CA THR A 11 1.67 -17.87 8.51
C THR A 11 2.25 -17.77 9.93
N PRO A 12 3.58 -17.81 10.11
CA PRO A 12 4.19 -17.74 11.44
C PRO A 12 3.83 -16.42 12.14
N ARG A 13 3.59 -16.49 13.45
CA ARG A 13 3.36 -15.31 14.29
C ARG A 13 4.69 -14.78 14.81
N LYS A 14 4.81 -13.45 14.84
CA LYS A 14 5.97 -12.73 15.39
C LYS A 14 5.54 -11.56 16.24
N THR A 15 6.35 -11.24 17.24
CA THR A 15 6.24 -10.02 18.03
C THR A 15 6.96 -8.86 17.34
N ILE A 16 6.59 -7.62 17.68
CA ILE A 16 7.30 -6.42 17.19
C ILE A 16 8.79 -6.47 17.57
N MET A 17 9.14 -7.03 18.74
CA MET A 17 10.52 -7.14 19.20
C MET A 17 11.35 -8.06 18.30
N GLU A 18 10.83 -9.24 17.92
CA GLU A 18 11.52 -10.15 17.00
C GLU A 18 11.75 -9.55 15.61
N LEU A 19 10.88 -8.62 15.17
CA LEU A 19 11.03 -7.96 13.88
C LEU A 19 12.11 -6.88 13.86
N LYS A 20 12.37 -6.20 15.00
CA LYS A 20 13.40 -5.16 15.08
C LYS A 20 14.80 -5.68 14.77
N ASP A 21 15.06 -6.94 15.13
CA ASP A 21 16.37 -7.57 14.97
C ASP A 21 16.47 -8.39 13.67
N SER A 22 15.38 -8.50 12.91
CA SER A 22 15.35 -9.27 11.66
C SER A 22 16.10 -8.56 10.54
N LYS A 23 17.03 -9.26 9.91
CA LYS A 23 17.72 -8.82 8.69
C LYS A 23 17.15 -9.45 7.41
N GLU A 24 16.21 -10.37 7.56
CA GLU A 24 15.62 -11.11 6.46
C GLU A 24 14.24 -10.55 6.11
N LYS A 25 13.88 -10.67 4.84
CA LYS A 25 12.53 -10.39 4.37
C LYS A 25 11.63 -11.57 4.76
N ILE A 26 10.74 -11.35 5.73
CA ILE A 26 9.86 -12.39 6.29
C ILE A 26 8.40 -12.01 6.05
N LEU A 27 7.57 -13.01 5.70
CA LEU A 27 6.11 -12.91 5.72
C LEU A 27 5.61 -13.48 7.06
N CYS A 28 5.00 -12.67 7.91
CA CYS A 28 4.53 -13.07 9.24
C CYS A 28 3.21 -12.39 9.62
N VAL A 29 2.55 -12.92 10.65
CA VAL A 29 1.38 -12.31 11.29
C VAL A 29 1.83 -11.63 12.58
N VAL A 30 1.45 -10.36 12.75
CA VAL A 30 1.72 -9.57 13.95
C VAL A 30 0.40 -9.09 14.53
N LEU A 31 0.19 -9.34 15.82
CA LEU A 31 -0.87 -8.68 16.57
C LEU A 31 -0.31 -7.39 17.19
N ALA A 32 -0.83 -6.24 16.77
CA ALA A 32 -0.38 -4.94 17.23
C ALA A 32 -1.56 -3.97 17.38
N THR A 33 -1.35 -2.90 18.15
CA THR A 33 -2.30 -1.79 18.25
C THR A 33 -1.73 -0.61 17.45
N ILE A 34 -2.56 0.01 16.62
CA ILE A 34 -2.20 1.25 15.93
C ILE A 34 -2.13 2.36 16.98
N ASN A 35 -0.94 2.94 17.19
CA ASN A 35 -0.75 4.01 18.17
C ASN A 35 -1.05 5.40 17.59
N VAL A 36 -0.50 5.69 16.41
CA VAL A 36 -0.66 6.97 15.70
C VAL A 36 -0.69 6.68 14.20
N VAL A 37 -1.55 7.40 13.46
CA VAL A 37 -1.51 7.46 12.00
C VAL A 37 -0.79 8.75 11.64
N ILE A 38 0.32 8.65 10.90
CA ILE A 38 1.06 9.82 10.42
C ILE A 38 0.38 10.27 9.12
N ASP A 39 -0.16 11.48 9.13
CA ASP A 39 -0.95 12.07 8.04
C ASP A 39 -0.19 13.15 7.26
N GLN A 40 1.15 13.11 7.28
CA GLN A 40 1.99 14.03 6.51
C GLN A 40 1.68 13.96 5.01
N GLU A 41 1.95 15.07 4.30
CA GLU A 41 1.88 15.16 2.84
C GLU A 41 2.62 13.94 2.25
N ASP A 42 1.98 13.20 1.34
CA ASP A 42 2.43 11.91 0.75
C ASP A 42 1.95 10.60 1.40
N TRP A 43 0.80 10.56 2.10
CA TRP A 43 0.17 9.28 2.48
C TRP A 43 -0.62 8.61 1.34
N TRP A 44 -0.85 9.31 0.23
CA TRP A 44 -1.53 8.80 -0.96
C TRP A 44 -1.08 9.52 -2.24
N TYR A 45 -1.33 8.89 -3.39
CA TYR A 45 -1.11 9.47 -4.71
C TYR A 45 -2.33 9.29 -5.62
N THR A 46 -2.45 10.18 -6.60
CA THR A 46 -3.48 10.09 -7.63
C THR A 46 -3.05 9.08 -8.69
N ALA A 47 -3.87 8.07 -8.96
CA ALA A 47 -3.53 6.95 -9.85
C ALA A 47 -4.52 6.75 -10.99
N CYS A 48 -4.03 6.19 -12.09
CA CYS A 48 -4.86 5.63 -13.15
C CYS A 48 -5.47 4.29 -12.69
N SER A 49 -6.53 3.83 -13.36
CA SER A 49 -7.10 2.49 -13.15
C SER A 49 -6.07 1.36 -13.36
N CYS A 50 -4.99 1.60 -14.12
CA CYS A 50 -3.88 0.68 -14.29
C CYS A 50 -2.90 0.60 -13.10
N GLY A 51 -3.12 1.40 -12.05
CA GLY A 51 -2.34 1.45 -10.81
C GLY A 51 -1.16 2.41 -10.80
N LYS A 52 -0.71 2.90 -11.96
CA LYS A 52 0.40 3.85 -12.07
C LYS A 52 -0.05 5.24 -11.59
N ALA A 53 0.86 5.95 -10.91
CA ALA A 53 0.69 7.37 -10.60
C ALA A 53 0.49 8.18 -11.88
N VAL A 54 -0.30 9.24 -11.78
CA VAL A 54 -0.53 10.20 -12.86
C VAL A 54 -0.11 11.59 -12.41
N TYR A 55 0.24 12.45 -13.36
CA TYR A 55 0.54 13.85 -13.10
C TYR A 55 -0.50 14.78 -13.75
N PRO A 56 -0.74 15.96 -13.17
CA PRO A 56 -1.59 16.97 -13.78
C PRO A 56 -1.07 17.38 -15.16
N ASP A 57 -1.94 17.42 -16.15
CA ASP A 57 -1.69 18.03 -17.45
C ASP A 57 -2.90 18.87 -17.86
N SER A 58 -2.72 20.19 -17.76
CA SER A 58 -3.75 21.18 -18.05
C SER A 58 -5.01 20.99 -17.17
N LYS A 59 -6.11 20.47 -17.72
CA LYS A 59 -7.38 20.22 -17.01
C LYS A 59 -7.63 18.72 -16.76
N MET A 60 -6.67 17.88 -17.10
CA MET A 60 -6.75 16.43 -17.01
C MET A 60 -5.51 15.89 -16.28
N TYR A 61 -5.40 14.57 -16.21
CA TYR A 61 -4.21 13.87 -15.76
C TYR A 61 -3.64 13.04 -16.90
N PHE A 62 -2.32 12.94 -17.00
CA PHE A 62 -1.69 12.06 -17.96
C PHE A 62 -1.15 10.79 -17.28
N CYS A 63 -1.47 9.64 -17.86
CA CYS A 63 -0.93 8.36 -17.43
C CYS A 63 0.13 7.88 -18.43
N GLU A 64 1.39 7.89 -18.03
CA GLU A 64 2.51 7.42 -18.86
C GLU A 64 2.36 5.96 -19.27
N LYS A 65 1.94 5.11 -18.33
CA LYS A 65 1.79 3.66 -18.60
C LYS A 65 0.72 3.37 -19.66
N CYS A 66 -0.36 4.15 -19.69
CA CYS A 66 -1.43 3.99 -20.66
C CYS A 66 -1.30 4.92 -21.87
N ASN A 67 -0.33 5.83 -21.85
CA ASN A 67 -0.08 6.86 -22.84
C ASN A 67 -1.35 7.64 -23.25
N ARG A 68 -2.13 8.12 -22.26
CA ARG A 68 -3.38 8.86 -22.50
C ARG A 68 -3.74 9.82 -21.38
N HIS A 69 -4.50 10.85 -21.72
CA HIS A 69 -5.17 11.73 -20.77
C HIS A 69 -6.42 11.08 -20.18
N ILE A 70 -6.62 11.26 -18.87
CA ILE A 70 -7.77 10.76 -18.11
C ILE A 70 -8.29 11.85 -17.17
N MET A 71 -9.59 11.85 -16.90
CA MET A 71 -10.19 12.67 -15.82
C MET A 71 -10.50 11.82 -14.59
N ASN A 72 -10.92 10.56 -14.79
CA ASN A 72 -11.24 9.65 -13.71
C ASN A 72 -9.96 9.05 -13.14
N VAL A 73 -9.64 9.45 -11.93
CA VAL A 73 -8.47 9.01 -11.17
C VAL A 73 -8.91 8.36 -9.86
N ILE A 74 -8.04 7.54 -9.29
CA ILE A 74 -8.29 6.77 -8.07
C ILE A 74 -7.22 7.15 -7.05
N PRO A 75 -7.57 7.59 -5.83
CA PRO A 75 -6.58 7.76 -4.77
C PRO A 75 -6.03 6.39 -4.35
N ARG A 76 -4.70 6.26 -4.25
CA ARG A 76 -4.03 5.06 -3.77
C ARG A 76 -3.11 5.40 -2.61
N MET A 77 -3.20 4.64 -1.52
CA MET A 77 -2.28 4.77 -0.40
C MET A 77 -0.87 4.41 -0.84
N LEU A 78 0.12 5.20 -0.42
CA LEU A 78 1.51 4.85 -0.58
C LEU A 78 1.82 3.73 0.42
N ALA A 79 1.99 2.50 -0.09
CA ALA A 79 2.55 1.42 0.71
C ALA A 79 4.07 1.68 0.82
N GLY A 80 4.53 1.96 2.04
CA GLY A 80 5.95 2.10 2.35
C GLY A 80 6.74 0.82 2.16
#